data_AF-E4T8D6-F1
#
_entry.id   AF-E4T8D6-F1
#
_cell.length_a   1.000
_cell.length_b   1.000
_cell.length_c   1.000
_cell.angle_alpha   90.00
_cell.angle_beta   90.00
_cell.angle_gamma   90.00
#
_symmetry.space_group_name_H-M   'P 1'
#
loop_
_entity.id
_entity.type
_entity.pdbx_description
1 polymer ?
#
loop_
_entity_poly.entity_id
_entity_poly.type
_entity_poly.pdbx_seq_one_letter_code
_entity_poly.pdbx_strand_id
1 'polypeptide(L)'
;MKRIKFLCIVLLAVFFASLYQSVVLPFWEGVKTGYTAAKYQFEHKEQIDNYLLIDVTPKDYAYFDESEINLNTKEGVLIRPHNVTIMTKSLPDKTTTWLILKSFISVLTLIVLTLGIWVPFLLVKILRSLQKSEVFDRRNLKRINRIGLILLTIGLFDSLLKIVNILLAELMIDLSNYNFSYANVVEFYPIIMGVVILIMNEILRISIEIKEEQDMTI
;
A
#
# COMPACT_ATOMS: atom_id res chain seq x y z
N MET A 1 35.28 -1.06 -6.67
CA MET A 1 34.46 -0.07 -7.42
C MET A 1 33.56 -0.66 -8.50
N LYS A 2 34.04 -1.47 -9.47
CA LYS A 2 33.18 -2.05 -10.52
C LYS A 2 32.01 -2.89 -9.97
N ARG A 3 32.26 -3.69 -8.92
CA ARG A 3 31.23 -4.48 -8.22
C ARG A 3 30.11 -3.62 -7.60
N ILE A 4 30.46 -2.53 -6.91
CA ILE A 4 29.47 -1.61 -6.30
C ILE A 4 28.61 -0.94 -7.37
N LYS A 5 29.23 -0.48 -8.48
CA LYS A 5 28.48 0.12 -9.59
C LYS A 5 27.50 -0.88 -10.22
N PHE A 6 27.92 -2.12 -10.41
CA PHE A 6 27.04 -3.19 -10.89
C PHE A 6 25.88 -3.44 -9.92
N LEU A 7 26.15 -3.59 -8.62
CA LEU A 7 25.11 -3.77 -7.60
C LEU A 7 24.12 -2.60 -7.56
N CYS A 8 24.57 -1.35 -7.73
CA CYS A 8 23.68 -0.19 -7.81
C CYS A 8 22.76 -0.24 -9.03
N ILE A 9 23.25 -0.70 -10.18
CA ILE A 9 22.45 -0.86 -11.41
C ILE A 9 21.41 -1.96 -11.22
N VAL A 10 21.82 -3.10 -10.67
CA VAL A 10 20.91 -4.22 -10.36
C VAL A 10 19.82 -3.76 -9.39
N LEU A 11 20.18 -3.04 -8.32
CA LEU A 11 19.21 -2.50 -7.37
C LEU A 11 18.21 -1.55 -8.04
N LEU A 12 18.69 -0.69 -8.95
CA LEU A 12 17.84 0.23 -9.71
C LEU A 12 16.84 -0.52 -10.61
N ALA A 13 17.29 -1.58 -11.27
CA ALA A 13 16.44 -2.42 -12.11
C ALA A 13 15.37 -3.14 -11.27
N VAL A 14 15.77 -3.76 -10.15
CA VAL A 14 14.83 -4.42 -9.22
C VAL A 14 13.83 -3.42 -8.64
N PHE A 15 14.28 -2.22 -8.29
CA PHE A 15 13.41 -1.16 -7.76
C PHE A 15 12.37 -0.70 -8.78
N PHE A 16 12.73 -0.51 -10.04
CA PHE A 16 11.75 -0.17 -11.08
C PHE A 16 10.81 -1.32 -11.41
N ALA A 17 11.30 -2.56 -11.41
CA ALA A 17 10.44 -3.74 -11.55
C ALA A 17 9.42 -3.83 -10.40
N SER A 18 9.84 -3.59 -9.16
CA SER A 18 8.92 -3.57 -8.02
C SER A 18 7.91 -2.42 -8.11
N LEU A 19 8.32 -1.23 -8.55
CA LEU A 19 7.38 -0.12 -8.78
C LEU A 19 6.34 -0.46 -9.86
N TYR A 20 6.75 -1.14 -10.93
CA TYR A 20 5.83 -1.58 -11.96
C TYR A 20 4.79 -2.56 -11.39
N GLN A 21 5.24 -3.57 -10.63
CA GLN A 21 4.35 -4.56 -10.03
C GLN A 21 3.42 -3.96 -8.97
N SER A 22 3.93 -3.09 -8.08
CA SER A 22 3.18 -2.60 -6.93
C SER A 22 2.33 -1.36 -7.20
N VAL A 23 2.64 -0.58 -8.25
CA VAL A 23 1.93 0.68 -8.55
C VAL A 23 1.26 0.62 -9.91
N VAL A 24 1.98 0.23 -10.96
CA VAL A 24 1.47 0.32 -12.33
C VAL A 24 0.40 -0.74 -12.61
N LEU A 25 0.62 -1.99 -12.19
CA LEU A 25 -0.37 -3.06 -12.40
C LEU A 25 -1.70 -2.80 -11.65
N PRO A 26 -1.71 -2.50 -10.34
CA PRO A 26 -2.96 -2.23 -9.62
C PRO A 26 -3.67 -0.98 -10.14
N PHE A 27 -2.93 0.04 -10.58
CA PHE A 27 -3.51 1.21 -11.23
C PHE A 27 -4.25 0.81 -12.52
N TRP A 28 -3.65 -0.04 -13.35
CA TRP A 28 -4.25 -0.52 -14.60
C TRP A 28 -5.51 -1.36 -14.34
N GLU A 29 -5.47 -2.23 -13.33
CA GLU A 29 -6.64 -2.97 -12.87
C GLU A 29 -7.74 -2.03 -12.38
N GLY A 30 -7.40 -1.02 -11.57
CA GLY A 30 -8.34 0.00 -11.11
C GLY A 30 -9.02 0.75 -12.26
N VAL A 31 -8.26 1.13 -13.30
CA VAL A 31 -8.80 1.76 -14.51
C VAL A 31 -9.79 0.84 -15.24
N LYS A 32 -9.44 -0.45 -15.43
CA LYS A 32 -10.33 -1.43 -16.05
C LYS A 32 -11.62 -1.63 -15.25
N THR A 33 -11.48 -1.74 -13.95
CA THR A 33 -12.60 -1.92 -13.02
C THR A 33 -13.53 -0.71 -13.05
N GLY A 34 -12.98 0.50 -13.00
CA GLY A 34 -13.74 1.75 -13.12
C GLY A 34 -14.45 1.89 -14.47
N TYR A 35 -13.77 1.54 -15.57
CA TYR A 35 -14.38 1.52 -16.91
C TYR A 35 -15.54 0.53 -16.99
N THR A 36 -15.36 -0.68 -16.45
CA THR A 36 -16.40 -1.73 -16.44
C THR A 36 -17.61 -1.31 -15.61
N ALA A 37 -17.39 -0.70 -14.45
CA ALA A 37 -18.46 -0.16 -13.61
C ALA A 37 -19.25 0.96 -14.31
N ALA A 38 -18.56 1.90 -14.96
CA ALA A 38 -19.19 2.98 -15.71
C ALA A 38 -20.00 2.45 -16.91
N LYS A 39 -19.47 1.45 -17.62
CA LYS A 39 -20.17 0.77 -18.72
C LYS A 39 -21.44 0.07 -18.22
N TYR A 40 -21.37 -0.66 -17.11
CA TYR A 40 -22.52 -1.33 -16.52
C TYR A 40 -23.64 -0.34 -16.15
N GLN A 41 -23.28 0.79 -15.53
CA GLN A 41 -24.21 1.87 -15.20
C GLN A 41 -24.88 2.47 -16.44
N PHE A 42 -24.11 2.68 -17.52
CA PHE A 42 -24.65 3.19 -18.77
C PHE A 42 -25.61 2.22 -19.45
N GLU A 43 -25.27 0.93 -19.49
CA GLU A 43 -26.07 -0.11 -20.15
C GLU A 43 -27.38 -0.41 -19.40
N HIS A 44 -27.35 -0.44 -18.07
CA HIS A 44 -28.52 -0.79 -17.26
C HIS A 44 -29.34 0.42 -16.81
N LYS A 45 -28.90 1.66 -17.11
CA LYS A 45 -29.51 2.91 -16.61
C LYS A 45 -29.69 2.95 -15.09
N GLU A 46 -28.90 2.17 -14.35
CA GLU A 46 -28.96 2.10 -12.90
C GLU A 46 -27.89 3.01 -12.30
N GLN A 47 -28.30 3.94 -11.44
CA GLN A 47 -27.36 4.78 -10.72
C GLN A 47 -26.70 3.94 -9.62
N ILE A 48 -25.43 3.63 -9.80
CA ILE A 48 -24.59 3.05 -8.75
C ILE A 48 -24.08 4.22 -7.90
N ASP A 49 -24.55 4.32 -6.67
CA ASP A 49 -24.20 5.44 -5.78
C ASP A 49 -22.79 5.30 -5.19
N ASN A 50 -22.29 4.06 -5.05
CA ASN A 50 -20.96 3.81 -4.52
C ASN A 50 -20.38 2.46 -4.95
N TYR A 51 -19.06 2.42 -5.05
CA TYR A 51 -18.26 1.25 -5.38
C TYR A 51 -17.25 1.03 -4.24
N LEU A 52 -17.36 -0.10 -3.55
CA LEU A 52 -16.47 -0.44 -2.43
C LEU A 52 -15.78 -1.77 -2.70
N LEU A 53 -14.46 -1.77 -2.64
CA LEU A 53 -13.65 -2.98 -2.64
C LEU A 53 -13.07 -3.14 -1.23
N ILE A 54 -13.45 -4.21 -0.55
CA ILE A 54 -13.16 -4.39 0.88
C ILE A 54 -13.12 -5.87 1.24
N ASP A 55 -12.30 -6.18 2.25
CA ASP A 55 -12.24 -7.54 2.76
C ASP A 55 -13.45 -7.84 3.65
N VAL A 56 -13.97 -9.05 3.53
CA VAL A 56 -15.11 -9.53 4.30
C VAL A 56 -14.80 -10.87 4.98
N THR A 57 -15.52 -11.11 6.07
CA THR A 57 -15.51 -12.38 6.83
C THR A 57 -16.95 -12.81 7.05
N PRO A 58 -17.26 -14.12 6.97
CA PRO A 58 -18.62 -14.57 7.17
C PRO A 58 -19.04 -14.35 8.64
N LYS A 59 -20.30 -13.98 8.86
CA LYS A 59 -20.89 -13.84 10.20
C LYS A 59 -20.95 -15.20 10.92
N ASP A 60 -21.24 -16.26 10.16
CA ASP A 60 -21.18 -17.65 10.62
C ASP A 60 -20.01 -18.37 9.93
N TYR A 61 -19.10 -18.95 10.71
CA TYR A 61 -17.95 -19.70 10.18
C TYR A 61 -18.34 -20.93 9.35
N ALA A 62 -19.56 -21.45 9.51
CA ALA A 62 -20.11 -22.53 8.71
C ALA A 62 -20.69 -22.06 7.37
N TYR A 63 -20.85 -20.75 7.16
CA TYR A 63 -21.40 -20.22 5.92
C TYR A 63 -20.40 -20.35 4.75
N PHE A 64 -20.91 -20.86 3.64
CA PHE A 64 -20.23 -20.92 2.34
C PHE A 64 -21.18 -20.40 1.25
N ASP A 65 -20.62 -19.76 0.24
CA ASP A 65 -21.33 -19.41 -0.98
C ASP A 65 -21.39 -20.64 -1.89
N GLU A 66 -22.60 -21.01 -2.31
CA GLU A 66 -22.86 -22.20 -3.13
C GLU A 66 -23.23 -21.83 -4.58
N SER A 67 -23.08 -20.56 -4.96
CA SER A 67 -23.51 -20.06 -6.28
C SER A 67 -22.66 -20.54 -7.45
N GLU A 68 -21.45 -21.02 -7.19
CA GLU A 68 -20.49 -21.38 -8.23
C GLU A 68 -20.49 -22.87 -8.55
N ILE A 69 -20.24 -23.19 -9.82
CA ILE A 69 -20.23 -24.56 -10.35
C ILE A 69 -18.85 -24.86 -10.93
N ASN A 70 -18.28 -26.01 -10.57
CA ASN A 70 -17.07 -26.51 -11.20
C ASN A 70 -17.40 -26.94 -12.62
N LEU A 71 -16.91 -26.19 -13.62
CA LEU A 71 -17.18 -26.48 -15.03
C LEU A 71 -16.59 -27.81 -15.52
N ASN A 72 -15.55 -28.34 -14.86
CA ASN A 72 -14.93 -29.60 -15.23
C ASN A 72 -15.72 -30.82 -14.74
N THR A 73 -16.33 -30.74 -13.56
CA THR A 73 -17.09 -31.87 -12.96
C THR A 73 -18.61 -31.67 -13.01
N LYS A 74 -19.07 -30.44 -13.28
CA LYS A 74 -20.46 -29.98 -13.20
C LYS A 74 -21.07 -30.09 -11.79
N GLU A 75 -20.23 -30.15 -10.76
CA GLU A 75 -20.66 -30.17 -9.36
C GLU A 75 -20.60 -28.77 -8.73
N GLY A 76 -21.45 -28.51 -7.74
CA GLY A 76 -21.43 -27.26 -6.98
C GLY A 76 -20.16 -27.13 -6.14
N VAL A 77 -19.65 -25.90 -6.01
CA VAL A 77 -18.46 -25.60 -5.21
C VAL A 77 -18.83 -24.66 -4.08
N LEU A 78 -18.32 -24.98 -2.89
CA LEU A 78 -18.42 -24.13 -1.72
C LEU A 78 -17.27 -23.13 -1.72
N ILE A 79 -17.59 -21.84 -1.77
CA ILE A 79 -16.60 -20.75 -1.81
C ILE A 79 -16.75 -19.86 -0.58
N ARG A 80 -15.63 -19.31 -0.12
CA ARG A 80 -15.61 -18.26 0.89
C ARG A 80 -14.95 -17.00 0.30
N PRO A 81 -15.74 -16.03 -0.14
CA PRO A 81 -15.24 -14.73 -0.57
C PRO A 81 -14.44 -14.06 0.55
N HIS A 82 -13.28 -13.51 0.21
CA HIS A 82 -12.45 -12.77 1.15
C HIS A 82 -12.31 -11.30 0.75
N ASN A 83 -12.15 -11.02 -0.54
CA ASN A 83 -12.11 -9.68 -1.10
C ASN A 83 -13.28 -9.52 -2.07
N VAL A 84 -14.22 -8.62 -1.75
CA VAL A 84 -15.45 -8.45 -2.52
C VAL A 84 -15.61 -7.02 -3.00
N THR A 85 -16.17 -6.90 -4.20
CA THR A 85 -16.67 -5.64 -4.74
C THR A 85 -18.14 -5.52 -4.43
N ILE A 86 -18.52 -4.44 -3.75
CA ILE A 86 -19.91 -4.13 -3.43
C ILE A 86 -20.34 -2.93 -4.26
N MET A 87 -21.43 -3.11 -5.01
CA MET A 87 -22.11 -2.06 -5.77
C MET A 87 -23.51 -1.89 -5.22
N THR A 88 -23.82 -0.71 -4.69
CA THR A 88 -25.13 -0.42 -4.08
C THR A 88 -25.93 0.55 -4.93
N LYS A 89 -27.22 0.24 -5.14
CA LYS A 89 -28.16 1.10 -5.88
C LYS A 89 -28.70 2.27 -5.07
N SER A 90 -28.70 2.15 -3.75
CA SER A 90 -29.15 3.19 -2.83
C SER A 90 -28.35 3.07 -1.54
N LEU A 91 -27.84 4.21 -1.09
CA LEU A 91 -27.19 4.35 0.22
C LEU A 91 -28.08 5.16 1.15
N PRO A 92 -27.97 4.95 2.48
CA PRO A 92 -28.56 5.86 3.45
C PRO A 92 -28.04 7.29 3.23
N ASP A 93 -28.82 8.28 3.68
CA ASP A 93 -28.46 9.68 3.52
C ASP A 93 -27.06 9.97 4.08
N LYS A 94 -26.26 10.68 3.28
CA LYS A 94 -24.87 11.02 3.61
C LYS A 94 -24.85 11.98 4.79
N THR A 95 -24.63 11.42 5.98
CA THR A 95 -24.52 12.19 7.22
C THR A 95 -23.28 13.09 7.22
N THR A 96 -23.27 14.10 8.09
CA THR A 96 -22.10 14.96 8.31
C THR A 96 -20.85 14.16 8.68
N THR A 97 -21.02 13.08 9.45
CA THR A 97 -19.94 12.15 9.82
C THR A 97 -19.31 11.48 8.59
N TRP A 98 -20.13 11.04 7.62
CA TRP A 98 -19.63 10.45 6.38
C TRP A 98 -18.76 11.43 5.59
N LEU A 99 -19.20 12.68 5.46
CA LEU A 99 -18.44 13.72 4.76
C LEU A 99 -17.09 13.97 5.43
N ILE A 100 -17.06 14.09 6.76
CA ILE A 100 -15.83 14.31 7.53
C ILE A 100 -14.85 13.15 7.32
N LEU A 101 -15.31 11.91 7.47
CA LEU A 101 -14.48 10.71 7.28
C LEU A 101 -13.97 10.60 5.85
N LYS A 102 -14.80 10.91 4.85
CA LYS A 102 -14.39 10.86 3.44
C LYS A 102 -13.36 11.94 3.10
N SER A 103 -13.54 13.15 3.62
CA SER A 103 -12.55 14.23 3.49
C SER A 103 -11.23 13.87 4.18
N PHE A 104 -11.29 13.26 5.36
CA PHE A 104 -10.11 12.78 6.08
C PHE A 104 -9.34 11.73 5.27
N ILE A 105 -10.03 10.72 4.73
CA ILE A 105 -9.43 9.71 3.83
C ILE A 105 -8.75 10.39 2.64
N SER A 106 -9.41 11.35 1.98
CA SER A 106 -8.86 12.04 0.82
C SER A 106 -7.54 12.77 1.13
N VAL A 107 -7.52 13.55 2.22
CA VAL A 107 -6.32 14.27 2.65
C VAL A 107 -5.19 13.31 3.00
N LEU A 108 -5.48 12.26 3.76
CA LEU A 108 -4.50 11.28 4.19
C LEU A 108 -3.91 10.51 2.99
N THR A 109 -4.74 10.17 2.00
CA THR A 109 -4.30 9.54 0.75
C THR A 109 -3.33 10.44 -0.02
N LEU A 110 -3.60 11.74 -0.13
CA LEU A 110 -2.68 12.69 -0.78
C LEU A 110 -1.33 12.76 -0.06
N ILE A 111 -1.33 12.73 1.28
CA ILE A 111 -0.09 12.71 2.07
C ILE A 111 0.72 11.44 1.76
N VAL A 112 0.09 10.26 1.81
CA VAL A 112 0.76 8.99 1.48
C VAL A 112 1.34 9.01 0.07
N LEU A 113 0.59 9.47 -0.93
CA LEU A 113 1.06 9.56 -2.32
C LEU A 113 2.29 10.47 -2.47
N THR A 114 2.26 11.65 -1.86
CA THR A 114 3.40 12.59 -1.92
C THR A 114 4.65 12.02 -1.27
N LEU A 115 4.49 11.34 -0.13
CA LEU A 115 5.57 10.61 0.55
C LEU A 115 6.11 9.46 -0.30
N GLY A 116 5.22 8.67 -0.91
CA GLY A 116 5.57 7.56 -1.79
C GLY A 116 6.39 7.99 -3.00
N ILE A 117 6.06 9.12 -3.62
CA ILE A 117 6.83 9.70 -4.75
C ILE A 117 8.22 10.18 -4.30
N TRP A 118 8.35 10.62 -3.05
CA TRP A 118 9.61 11.16 -2.53
C TRP A 118 10.68 10.09 -2.28
N VAL A 119 10.28 8.87 -1.91
CA VAL A 119 11.20 7.74 -1.63
C VAL A 119 12.09 7.38 -2.84
N PRO A 120 11.55 7.14 -4.07
CA PRO A 120 12.36 6.92 -5.27
C PRO A 120 13.42 8.01 -5.50
N PHE A 121 13.05 9.27 -5.29
CA PHE A 121 13.96 10.39 -5.52
C PHE A 121 15.14 10.39 -4.54
N LEU A 122 14.87 10.10 -3.26
CA LEU A 122 15.93 9.94 -2.26
C LEU A 122 16.83 8.73 -2.56
N LEU A 123 16.25 7.61 -2.98
CA LEU A 123 16.98 6.39 -3.32
C LEU A 123 17.94 6.62 -4.51
N VAL A 124 17.46 7.24 -5.59
CA VAL A 124 18.30 7.56 -6.76
C VAL A 124 19.43 8.50 -6.38
N LYS A 125 19.20 9.48 -5.49
CA LYS A 125 20.25 10.39 -5.00
C LYS A 125 21.33 9.65 -4.20
N ILE A 126 20.94 8.69 -3.35
CA ILE A 126 21.90 7.84 -2.62
C ILE A 126 22.71 7.02 -3.63
N LEU A 127 22.05 6.33 -4.56
CA LEU A 127 22.72 5.46 -5.54
C LEU A 127 23.72 6.21 -6.42
N ARG A 128 23.39 7.43 -6.86
CA ARG A 128 24.32 8.28 -7.62
C ARG A 128 25.56 8.66 -6.80
N SER A 129 25.43 8.91 -5.50
CA SER A 129 26.57 9.21 -4.63
C SER A 129 27.43 7.97 -4.37
N LEU A 130 26.81 6.80 -4.16
CA LEU A 130 27.51 5.52 -4.05
C LEU A 130 28.31 5.17 -5.32
N GLN A 131 27.75 5.46 -6.51
CA GLN A 131 28.46 5.27 -7.78
C GLN A 131 29.69 6.18 -7.94
N LYS A 132 29.70 7.35 -7.28
CA LYS A 132 30.84 8.28 -7.22
C LYS A 132 31.87 7.91 -6.15
N SER A 133 31.71 6.78 -5.47
CA SER A 133 32.58 6.30 -4.38
C SER A 133 32.46 7.07 -3.07
N GLU A 134 31.45 7.93 -2.93
CA GLU A 134 31.16 8.68 -1.70
C GLU A 134 30.29 7.84 -0.76
N VAL A 135 30.78 6.66 -0.38
CA VAL A 135 30.01 5.67 0.39
C VAL A 135 29.72 6.16 1.81
N PHE A 136 30.66 6.88 2.41
CA PHE A 136 30.63 7.33 3.80
C PHE A 136 30.23 8.81 3.96
N ASP A 137 29.41 9.34 3.05
CA ASP A 137 28.94 10.72 3.14
C ASP A 137 27.79 10.86 4.17
N ARG A 138 27.96 11.73 5.17
CA ARG A 138 26.93 12.09 6.16
C ARG A 138 25.63 12.60 5.52
N ARG A 139 25.68 13.14 4.29
CA ARG A 139 24.47 13.51 3.52
C ARG A 139 23.65 12.29 3.11
N ASN A 140 24.29 11.17 2.80
CA ASN A 140 23.60 9.92 2.47
C ASN A 140 22.93 9.33 3.70
N LEU A 141 23.56 9.39 4.88
CA LEU A 141 22.91 9.00 6.15
C LEU A 141 21.61 9.77 6.39
N LYS A 142 21.63 11.10 6.20
CA LYS A 142 20.40 11.91 6.34
C LYS A 142 19.31 11.49 5.36
N ARG A 143 19.66 11.06 4.15
CA ARG A 143 18.71 10.57 3.15
C ARG A 143 18.16 9.19 3.52
N ILE A 144 19.00 8.27 3.96
CA ILE A 144 18.61 6.92 4.41
C ILE A 144 17.68 7.04 5.63
N ASN A 145 18.04 7.86 6.61
CA ASN A 145 17.19 8.15 7.77
C ASN A 145 15.81 8.70 7.37
N ARG A 146 15.77 9.63 6.42
CA ARG A 146 14.50 10.16 5.88
C ARG A 146 13.69 9.08 5.19
N ILE A 147 14.30 8.19 4.40
CA ILE A 147 13.58 7.07 3.78
C ILE A 147 12.96 6.19 4.86
N GLY A 148 13.73 5.79 5.87
CA GLY A 148 13.23 4.96 6.97
C GLY A 148 12.02 5.58 7.68
N LEU A 149 12.12 6.88 8.03
CA LEU A 149 11.01 7.61 8.66
C LEU A 149 9.79 7.72 7.75
N ILE A 150 9.99 7.99 6.46
CA ILE A 150 8.89 8.09 5.48
C ILE A 150 8.14 6.77 5.38
N LEU A 151 8.84 5.62 5.32
CA LEU A 151 8.20 4.32 5.25
C LEU A 151 7.39 3.99 6.51
N LEU A 152 7.89 4.36 7.70
CA LEU A 152 7.12 4.23 8.94
C LEU A 152 5.82 5.05 8.86
N THR A 153 5.91 6.31 8.44
CA THR A 153 4.74 7.19 8.32
C THR A 153 3.74 6.65 7.30
N ILE A 154 4.20 6.17 6.15
CA ILE A 154 3.35 5.52 5.13
C ILE A 154 2.61 4.34 5.74
N GLY A 155 3.31 3.42 6.40
CA GLY A 155 2.68 2.24 7.00
C GLY A 155 1.63 2.57 8.05
N LEU A 156 1.89 3.56 8.90
CA LEU A 156 0.91 4.03 9.89
C LEU A 156 -0.31 4.67 9.23
N PHE A 157 -0.10 5.52 8.22
CA PHE A 157 -1.19 6.22 7.54
C PHE A 157 -2.02 5.30 6.66
N ASP A 158 -1.41 4.33 5.96
CA ASP A 158 -2.15 3.31 5.21
C ASP A 158 -2.99 2.43 6.14
N SER A 159 -2.44 2.06 7.30
CA SER A 159 -3.19 1.30 8.30
C SER A 159 -4.41 2.09 8.79
N LEU A 160 -4.23 3.38 9.06
CA LEU A 160 -5.31 4.27 9.47
C LEU A 160 -6.35 4.46 8.36
N LEU A 161 -5.90 4.62 7.10
CA LEU A 161 -6.78 4.69 5.93
C LEU A 161 -7.69 3.46 5.83
N LYS A 162 -7.13 2.26 6.00
CA LYS A 162 -7.90 1.01 5.97
C LYS A 162 -8.95 0.96 7.07
N ILE A 163 -8.58 1.29 8.32
CA ILE A 163 -9.50 1.32 9.45
C ILE A 163 -10.67 2.28 9.19
N VAL A 164 -10.36 3.52 8.79
CA VAL A 164 -11.39 4.53 8.52
C VAL A 164 -12.28 4.13 7.34
N ASN A 165 -11.71 3.48 6.32
CA ASN A 165 -12.48 2.98 5.17
C ASN A 165 -13.44 1.86 5.58
N ILE A 166 -13.04 0.95 6.48
CA ILE A 166 -13.94 -0.09 7.02
C ILE A 166 -15.06 0.55 7.85
N LEU A 167 -14.75 1.48 8.74
CA LEU A 167 -15.75 2.20 9.53
C LEU A 167 -16.76 2.95 8.64
N LEU A 168 -16.28 3.55 7.54
CA LEU A 168 -17.15 4.22 6.57
C LEU A 168 -18.04 3.21 5.83
N ALA A 169 -17.53 2.02 5.51
CA ALA A 169 -18.31 0.95 4.89
C ALA A 169 -19.38 0.41 5.85
N GLU A 170 -19.05 0.16 7.12
CA GLU A 170 -19.99 -0.29 8.17
C GLU A 170 -21.14 0.71 8.40
N LEU A 171 -20.85 2.01 8.32
CA LEU A 171 -21.87 3.05 8.47
C LEU A 171 -22.87 3.08 7.30
N MET A 172 -22.47 2.57 6.15
CA MET A 172 -23.20 2.72 4.87
C MET A 172 -23.85 1.41 4.39
N ILE A 173 -23.30 0.26 4.78
CA ILE A 173 -23.67 -1.06 4.26
C ILE A 173 -23.65 -2.08 5.39
N ASP A 174 -24.71 -2.85 5.52
CA ASP A 174 -24.76 -4.09 6.32
C ASP A 174 -25.07 -5.26 5.39
N LEU A 175 -24.21 -6.27 5.40
CA LEU A 175 -24.35 -7.46 4.56
C LEU A 175 -25.06 -8.56 5.36
N SER A 176 -25.96 -9.32 4.72
CA SER A 176 -26.73 -10.36 5.41
C SER A 176 -25.85 -11.43 6.09
N ASN A 177 -24.83 -11.92 5.37
CA ASN A 177 -24.03 -13.08 5.78
C ASN A 177 -22.56 -12.73 6.08
N TYR A 178 -22.17 -11.47 5.94
CA TYR A 178 -20.77 -11.05 6.04
C TYR A 178 -20.58 -9.81 6.93
N ASN A 179 -19.44 -9.74 7.60
CA ASN A 179 -18.91 -8.55 8.25
C ASN A 179 -17.69 -8.07 7.49
N PHE A 180 -17.39 -6.77 7.57
CA PHE A 180 -16.13 -6.25 7.06
C PHE A 180 -14.97 -6.71 7.94
N SER A 181 -13.87 -7.11 7.29
CA SER A 181 -12.73 -7.74 7.95
C SER A 181 -11.71 -6.71 8.40
N TYR A 182 -11.27 -6.82 9.66
CA TYR A 182 -10.14 -6.06 10.20
C TYR A 182 -8.82 -6.85 10.16
N ALA A 183 -8.80 -8.08 9.61
CA ALA A 183 -7.64 -8.96 9.71
C ALA A 183 -6.36 -8.40 9.05
N ASN A 184 -6.51 -7.62 7.97
CA ASN A 184 -5.40 -7.09 7.16
C ASN A 184 -5.28 -5.56 7.22
N VAL A 185 -5.73 -4.95 8.33
CA VAL A 185 -5.73 -3.48 8.46
C VAL A 185 -4.37 -2.89 8.73
N VAL A 186 -3.43 -3.63 9.32
CA VAL A 186 -2.10 -3.11 9.62
C VAL A 186 -1.12 -3.43 8.49
N GLU A 187 -0.55 -2.38 7.92
CA GLU A 187 0.48 -2.46 6.88
C GLU A 187 1.87 -2.67 7.48
N PHE A 188 2.15 -3.89 7.91
CA PHE A 188 3.43 -4.21 8.57
C PHE A 188 4.64 -4.11 7.64
N TYR A 189 4.49 -4.35 6.34
CA TYR A 189 5.61 -4.36 5.39
C TYR A 189 6.39 -3.03 5.36
N PRO A 190 5.77 -1.86 5.08
CA PRO A 190 6.48 -0.58 5.09
C PRO A 190 7.00 -0.23 6.48
N ILE A 191 6.31 -0.64 7.55
CA ILE A 191 6.75 -0.40 8.94
C ILE A 191 8.06 -1.15 9.21
N ILE A 192 8.09 -2.46 8.96
CA ILE A 192 9.27 -3.31 9.18
C ILE A 192 10.43 -2.80 8.32
N MET A 193 10.20 -2.49 7.04
CA MET A 193 11.22 -1.94 6.16
C MET A 193 11.76 -0.59 6.67
N GLY A 194 10.89 0.28 7.17
CA GLY A 194 11.28 1.54 7.80
C GLY A 194 12.20 1.32 9.00
N VAL A 195 11.82 0.43 9.91
CA VAL A 195 12.64 0.07 11.09
C VAL A 195 14.00 -0.49 10.67
N VAL A 196 14.04 -1.46 9.75
CA VAL A 196 15.28 -2.07 9.27
C VAL A 196 16.20 -1.02 8.66
N ILE A 197 15.67 -0.10 7.85
CA ILE A 197 16.47 0.98 7.23
C ILE A 197 17.04 1.92 8.30
N LEU A 198 16.28 2.26 9.33
CA LEU A 198 16.76 3.11 10.42
C LEU A 198 17.87 2.42 11.23
N ILE A 199 17.72 1.14 11.54
CA ILE A 199 18.76 0.35 12.20
C ILE A 199 20.04 0.31 11.35
N MET A 200 19.90 0.02 10.05
CA MET A 200 21.03 0.00 9.13
C MET A 200 21.71 1.37 9.01
N ASN A 201 20.93 2.46 9.05
CA ASN A 201 21.47 3.81 9.05
C ASN A 201 22.31 4.09 10.31
N GLU A 202 21.88 3.64 11.48
CA GLU A 202 22.65 3.83 12.72
C GLU A 202 23.94 3.01 12.71
N ILE A 203 23.90 1.76 12.22
CA ILE A 203 25.09 0.94 12.04
C ILE A 203 26.10 1.62 11.09
N LEU A 204 25.61 2.19 9.97
CA LEU A 204 26.44 2.93 9.03
C LEU A 204 27.04 4.19 9.66
N ARG A 205 26.28 4.89 10.51
CA ARG A 205 26.76 6.07 11.23
C ARG A 205 27.91 5.73 12.17
N ILE A 206 27.76 4.69 12.99
CA ILE A 206 28.82 4.22 13.88
C ILE A 206 30.05 3.80 13.07
N SER A 207 29.85 3.13 11.94
CA SER A 207 30.97 2.71 11.06
C SER A 207 31.75 3.90 10.49
N ILE A 208 31.06 5.02 10.21
CA ILE A 208 31.71 6.27 9.77
C ILE A 208 32.51 6.90 10.90
N GLU A 209 31.95 6.94 12.12
CA GLU A 209 32.60 7.50 13.31
C GLU A 209 33.88 6.73 13.65
N ILE A 210 33.84 5.39 13.68
CA ILE A 210 35.02 4.54 13.91
C ILE A 210 36.10 4.79 12.86
N LYS A 211 35.70 4.93 11.58
CA LYS A 211 36.65 5.20 10.51
C LYS A 211 37.29 6.58 10.67
N GLU A 212 36.51 7.61 10.97
CA GLU A 212 37.00 8.97 11.22
C GLU A 212 37.99 9.00 12.40
N GLU A 213 37.73 8.25 13.48
CA GLU A 213 38.65 8.11 14.62
C GLU A 213 39.97 7.42 14.24
N GLN A 214 39.91 6.37 13.42
CA GLN A 214 41.11 5.67 12.92
C GLN A 214 41.95 6.56 12.00
N ASP A 215 41.30 7.37 11.15
CA ASP A 215 41.99 8.30 10.26
C ASP A 215 42.68 9.46 11.03
N MET A 216 42.24 9.79 12.26
CA MET A 216 42.85 10.83 13.10
C MET A 216 43.98 10.35 14.03
N THR A 217 44.18 9.04 14.17
CA THR A 217 45.20 8.45 15.06
C THR A 217 46.51 8.08 14.33
N ILE A 218 46.54 8.26 13.01
CA ILE A 218 47.71 8.07 12.13
C ILE A 218 48.30 9.43 11.78
#